data_AF-A0A0L6HTZ5-F1
#
_entry.id   AF-A0A0L6HTZ5-F1
#
_cell.length_a   1.000
_cell.length_b   1.000
_cell.length_c   1.000
_cell.angle_alpha   90.00
_cell.angle_beta   90.00
_cell.angle_gamma   90.00
#
_symmetry.space_group_name_H-M   'P 1'
#
loop_
_entity.id
_entity.type
_entity.pdbx_description
1 polymer ?
#
loop_
_entity_poly.entity_id
_entity_poly.type
_entity_poly.pdbx_seq_one_letter_code
_entity_poly.pdbx_strand_id
1 'polypeptide(L)'
;MRLVGGVVLWLIATVCGVLGAGWLSLAGVGWDGGFIARSYWDDSESGIGVGFAVILLIAWLGLLGGSFAVMRGGEYEPSRAIRAASIVLAVVSIVGVLALCILAVGWPEPPSEYPSPPWNRA
;
A
#
# COMPACT_ATOMS: atom_id res chain seq x y z
N MET A 1 -27.43 -3.86 -6.19
CA MET A 1 -26.35 -4.86 -6.39
C MET A 1 -25.02 -4.22 -6.77
N ARG A 2 -24.95 -3.28 -7.71
CA ARG A 2 -23.66 -2.66 -8.15
C ARG A 2 -22.94 -1.85 -7.08
N LEU A 3 -23.67 -1.07 -6.27
CA LEU A 3 -23.10 -0.36 -5.12
C LEU A 3 -22.44 -1.34 -4.14
N VAL A 4 -23.15 -2.41 -3.78
CA VAL A 4 -22.66 -3.47 -2.91
C VAL A 4 -21.42 -4.15 -3.51
N GLY A 5 -21.47 -4.51 -4.80
CA GLY A 5 -20.34 -5.11 -5.50
C GLY A 5 -19.11 -4.18 -5.53
N GLY A 6 -19.33 -2.88 -5.78
CA GLY A 6 -18.27 -1.88 -5.71
C GLY A 6 -17.69 -1.74 -4.30
N VAL A 7 -18.53 -1.72 -3.26
CA VAL A 7 -18.08 -1.61 -1.86
C VAL A 7 -17.28 -2.85 -1.44
N VAL A 8 -17.71 -4.05 -1.84
CA VAL A 8 -16.96 -5.28 -1.60
C VAL A 8 -15.61 -5.24 -2.31
N LEU A 9 -15.59 -4.83 -3.59
CA LEU A 9 -14.35 -4.71 -4.34
C LEU A 9 -13.40 -3.67 -3.72
N TRP A 10 -13.97 -2.56 -3.21
CA TRP A 10 -13.22 -1.54 -2.47
C TRP A 10 -12.59 -2.11 -1.19
N LEU A 11 -13.35 -2.88 -0.40
CA LEU A 11 -12.83 -3.53 0.81
C LEU A 11 -11.67 -4.48 0.48
N ILE A 12 -11.82 -5.31 -0.54
CA ILE A 12 -10.76 -6.23 -1.00
C ILE A 12 -9.54 -5.44 -1.46
N ALA A 13 -9.75 -4.38 -2.24
CA ALA A 13 -8.67 -3.49 -2.67
C ALA A 13 -7.92 -2.93 -1.46
N THR A 14 -8.63 -2.35 -0.48
CA THR A 14 -8.01 -1.76 0.70
C THR A 14 -7.21 -2.78 1.50
N VAL A 15 -7.73 -4.01 1.67
CA VAL A 15 -6.98 -5.11 2.31
C VAL A 15 -5.68 -5.42 1.54
N CYS A 16 -5.73 -5.52 0.21
CA CYS A 16 -4.53 -5.69 -0.60
C CYS A 16 -3.53 -4.55 -0.41
N GLY A 17 -4.00 -3.30 -0.38
CA GLY A 17 -3.15 -2.13 -0.17
C GLY A 17 -2.48 -2.12 1.20
N VAL A 18 -3.23 -2.46 2.26
CA VAL A 18 -2.72 -2.59 3.63
C VAL A 18 -1.67 -3.71 3.72
N LEU A 19 -1.94 -4.86 3.11
CA LEU A 19 -0.97 -5.97 3.07
C LEU A 19 0.28 -5.58 2.29
N GLY A 20 0.14 -4.86 1.17
CA GLY A 20 1.27 -4.35 0.39
C GLY A 20 2.14 -3.39 1.22
N ALA A 21 1.53 -2.47 1.96
CA ALA A 21 2.24 -1.59 2.88
C ALA A 21 2.95 -2.37 4.01
N GLY A 22 2.30 -3.38 4.57
CA GLY A 22 2.91 -4.26 5.57
C GLY A 22 4.13 -5.01 5.04
N TRP A 23 4.07 -5.48 3.79
CA TRP A 23 5.21 -6.12 3.12
C TRP A 23 6.40 -5.19 2.89
N LEU A 24 6.19 -3.87 2.72
CA LEU A 24 7.30 -2.91 2.68
C LEU A 24 8.06 -2.85 4.01
N SER A 25 7.31 -2.87 5.13
CA SER A 25 7.91 -2.91 6.46
C SER A 25 8.65 -4.23 6.68
N LEU A 26 8.04 -5.37 6.32
CA LEU A 26 8.69 -6.68 6.41
C LEU A 26 9.91 -6.82 5.51
N ALA A 27 9.93 -6.15 4.36
CA ALA A 27 11.08 -6.13 3.45
C ALA A 27 12.25 -5.30 3.97
N GLY A 28 12.12 -4.64 5.13
CA GLY A 28 13.15 -3.78 5.67
C GLY A 28 13.43 -2.58 4.78
N VAL A 29 12.37 -2.01 4.20
CA VAL A 29 12.50 -0.78 3.43
C VAL A 29 12.48 0.38 4.43
N GLY A 30 13.60 1.06 4.59
CA GLY A 30 13.76 2.20 5.49
C GLY A 30 14.17 3.47 4.75
N TRP A 31 14.22 4.57 5.49
CA TRP A 31 14.73 5.84 5.00
C TRP A 31 16.09 6.13 5.63
N ASP A 32 17.13 6.25 4.80
CA ASP A 32 18.47 6.62 5.24
C ASP A 32 19.04 7.75 4.37
N GLY A 33 19.57 8.80 4.99
CA GLY A 33 20.22 9.93 4.30
C GLY A 33 19.38 10.66 3.24
N GLY A 34 18.04 10.53 3.25
CA GLY A 34 17.16 11.08 2.22
C GLY A 34 16.80 10.12 1.08
N PHE A 35 17.32 8.89 1.08
CA PHE A 35 17.01 7.84 0.10
C PHE A 35 16.36 6.61 0.74
N ILE A 36 15.62 5.85 -0.07
CA ILE A 36 15.06 4.57 0.37
C ILE A 36 16.20 3.55 0.43
N ALA A 37 16.53 3.06 1.63
CA ALA A 37 17.59 2.10 1.88
C ALA A 37 17.01 0.74 2.30
N ARG A 38 17.70 -0.35 1.94
CA ARG A 38 17.39 -1.72 2.36
C ARG A 38 18.49 -2.15 3.32
N SER A 39 18.33 -1.90 4.62
CA SER A 39 19.40 -2.10 5.61
C SER A 39 19.21 -3.33 6.51
N TYR A 40 18.00 -3.88 6.58
CA TYR A 40 17.65 -4.83 7.65
C TYR A 40 17.74 -6.31 7.30
N TRP A 41 17.72 -6.66 6.02
CA TRP A 41 17.68 -8.06 5.54
C TRP A 41 18.72 -8.30 4.46
N ASP A 42 19.10 -9.57 4.27
CA ASP A 42 19.88 -9.98 3.10
C ASP A 42 19.17 -9.55 1.80
N ASP A 43 19.95 -9.20 0.78
CA ASP A 43 19.46 -8.65 -0.49
C ASP A 43 18.35 -9.51 -1.15
N SER A 44 18.42 -10.82 -0.96
CA SER A 44 17.45 -11.80 -1.47
C SER A 44 16.12 -11.75 -0.73
N GLU A 45 16.12 -11.65 0.60
CA GLU A 45 14.93 -11.63 1.45
C GLU A 45 14.20 -10.29 1.34
N SER A 46 14.95 -9.18 1.35
CA SER A 46 14.40 -7.85 1.09
C SER A 46 13.78 -7.77 -0.31
N GLY A 47 14.43 -8.36 -1.32
CA GLY A 47 13.92 -8.41 -2.69
C GLY A 47 12.57 -9.11 -2.83
N ILE A 48 12.37 -10.22 -2.13
CA ILE A 48 11.10 -10.96 -2.12
C ILE A 48 9.99 -10.11 -1.50
N GLY A 49 10.26 -9.49 -0.35
CA GLY A 49 9.28 -8.65 0.34
C GLY A 49 8.86 -7.43 -0.49
N VAL A 50 9.82 -6.75 -1.14
CA VAL A 50 9.53 -5.64 -2.07
C VAL A 50 8.71 -6.14 -3.27
N GLY A 51 9.04 -7.30 -3.83
CA GLY A 51 8.30 -7.90 -4.93
C GLY A 51 6.83 -8.12 -4.59
N PHE A 52 6.55 -8.73 -3.43
CA PHE A 52 5.18 -8.92 -2.95
C PHE A 52 4.46 -7.60 -2.69
N ALA A 53 5.13 -6.63 -2.08
CA ALA A 53 4.57 -5.30 -1.85
C ALA A 53 4.14 -4.65 -3.17
N VAL A 54 4.99 -4.65 -4.20
CA VAL A 54 4.70 -4.07 -5.51
C VAL A 54 3.51 -4.77 -6.17
N ILE A 55 3.47 -6.11 -6.18
CA ILE A 55 2.36 -6.87 -6.77
C ILE A 55 1.04 -6.52 -6.06
N LEU A 56 1.05 -6.47 -4.72
CA LEU A 56 -0.14 -6.13 -3.93
C LEU A 56 -0.62 -4.69 -4.14
N LEU A 57 0.30 -3.73 -4.29
CA LEU A 57 -0.05 -2.34 -4.56
C LEU A 57 -0.60 -2.16 -5.99
N ILE A 58 -0.06 -2.88 -6.98
CA ILE A 58 -0.62 -2.90 -8.34
C ILE A 58 -2.02 -3.51 -8.33
N ALA A 59 -2.20 -4.64 -7.62
CA ALA A 59 -3.50 -5.28 -7.47
C ALA A 59 -4.50 -4.34 -6.76
N TRP A 60 -4.07 -3.63 -5.71
CA TRP A 60 -4.87 -2.61 -5.04
C TRP A 60 -5.35 -1.52 -6.00
N LEU A 61 -4.45 -0.95 -6.81
CA LEU A 61 -4.84 0.08 -7.80
C LEU A 61 -5.84 -0.46 -8.83
N GLY A 62 -5.61 -1.67 -9.34
CA GLY A 62 -6.50 -2.32 -10.29
C GLY A 62 -7.90 -2.57 -9.70
N LEU A 63 -7.96 -3.11 -8.49
CA LEU A 63 -9.22 -3.36 -7.78
C LEU A 63 -9.92 -2.05 -7.37
N LEU A 64 -9.19 -1.03 -6.96
CA LEU A 64 -9.77 0.28 -6.63
C LEU A 64 -10.37 0.94 -7.87
N GLY A 65 -9.67 0.88 -9.01
CA GLY A 65 -10.18 1.32 -10.31
C GLY A 65 -11.41 0.53 -10.76
N GLY A 66 -11.38 -0.79 -10.59
CA GLY A 66 -12.52 -1.67 -10.85
C GLY A 66 -13.72 -1.34 -9.98
N SER A 67 -13.51 -1.05 -8.69
CA SER A 67 -14.57 -0.66 -7.76
C SER A 67 -15.23 0.62 -8.21
N PHE A 68 -14.42 1.62 -8.56
CA PHE A 68 -14.88 2.90 -9.07
C PHE A 68 -15.69 2.74 -10.37
N ALA A 69 -15.20 1.94 -11.31
CA ALA A 69 -15.89 1.65 -12.56
C ALA A 69 -17.23 0.91 -12.35
N VAL A 70 -17.26 -0.08 -11.45
CA VAL A 70 -18.48 -0.83 -11.11
C VAL A 70 -19.54 0.08 -10.48
N MET A 71 -19.15 1.01 -9.60
CA MET A 71 -20.06 1.98 -8.99
C MET A 71 -20.58 3.03 -9.98
N ARG A 72 -19.79 3.37 -11.00
CA ARG A 72 -20.12 4.40 -12.00
C ARG A 72 -20.80 3.86 -13.25
N GLY A 73 -20.68 2.57 -13.55
CA GLY A 73 -21.26 1.96 -14.74
C GLY A 73 -22.77 1.79 -14.64
N GLY A 74 -23.48 1.92 -15.77
CA GLY A 74 -24.91 1.70 -15.93
C GLY A 74 -25.51 2.47 -17.11
N GLU A 75 -26.70 2.04 -17.55
CA GLU A 75 -27.47 2.72 -18.61
C GLU A 75 -28.10 4.03 -18.14
N TYR A 76 -28.23 4.23 -16.83
CA TYR A 76 -28.77 5.44 -16.21
C TYR A 76 -27.67 6.27 -15.55
N GLU A 77 -27.79 7.60 -15.64
CA GLU A 77 -26.84 8.51 -14.99
C GLU A 77 -26.74 8.21 -13.47
N PRO A 78 -25.52 8.00 -12.93
CA PRO A 78 -25.34 7.74 -11.52
C PRO A 78 -25.82 8.95 -10.70
N SER A 79 -26.62 8.69 -9.67
CA SER A 79 -27.10 9.72 -8.76
C SER A 79 -25.93 10.48 -8.12
N ARG A 80 -26.15 11.76 -7.78
CA ARG A 80 -25.11 12.60 -7.12
C ARG A 80 -24.52 11.92 -5.88
N ALA A 81 -25.34 11.18 -5.14
CA ALA A 81 -24.92 10.42 -3.95
C ALA A 81 -23.94 9.29 -4.28
N ILE A 82 -24.19 8.50 -5.32
CA ILE A 82 -23.28 7.42 -5.76
C ILE A 82 -21.96 8.01 -6.25
N ARG A 83 -22.03 9.13 -6.96
CA ARG A 83 -20.85 9.83 -7.48
C ARG A 83 -19.95 10.37 -6.37
N ALA A 84 -20.57 10.93 -5.32
CA ALA A 84 -19.85 11.38 -4.13
C ALA A 84 -19.27 10.21 -3.34
N ALA A 85 -20.05 9.15 -3.10
CA ALA A 85 -19.60 7.97 -2.37
C ALA A 85 -18.40 7.29 -3.04
N SER A 86 -18.41 7.14 -4.38
CA SER A 86 -17.29 6.52 -5.10
C SER A 86 -16.00 7.34 -4.99
N ILE A 87 -16.10 8.67 -4.96
CA ILE A 87 -14.95 9.56 -4.78
C ILE A 87 -14.44 9.47 -3.35
N VAL A 88 -15.33 9.58 -2.36
CA VAL A 88 -14.95 9.53 -0.94
C VAL A 88 -14.26 8.22 -0.61
N LEU A 89 -14.80 7.08 -1.07
CA LEU A 89 -14.19 5.77 -0.85
C LEU A 89 -12.81 5.67 -1.52
N ALA A 90 -12.67 6.15 -2.76
CA ALA A 90 -11.37 6.16 -3.43
C ALA A 90 -10.35 7.01 -2.67
N VAL A 91 -10.73 8.23 -2.27
CA VAL A 91 -9.86 9.13 -1.50
C VAL A 91 -9.47 8.51 -0.17
N VAL A 92 -10.41 7.95 0.58
CA VAL A 92 -10.14 7.29 1.87
C VAL A 92 -9.16 6.14 1.70
N SER A 93 -9.34 5.28 0.68
CA SER A 93 -8.40 4.18 0.44
C SER A 93 -7.02 4.69 0.03
N ILE A 94 -6.93 5.72 -0.82
CA ILE A 94 -5.66 6.30 -1.26
C ILE A 94 -4.92 6.90 -0.07
N VAL A 95 -5.58 7.76 0.70
CA VAL A 95 -4.98 8.42 1.86
C VAL A 95 -4.55 7.38 2.89
N GLY A 96 -5.40 6.40 3.20
CA GLY A 96 -5.09 5.35 4.18
C GLY A 96 -3.90 4.48 3.77
N VAL A 97 -3.88 3.96 2.54
CA VAL A 97 -2.79 3.11 2.06
C VAL A 97 -1.49 3.90 1.93
N LEU A 98 -1.53 5.13 1.42
CA LEU A 98 -0.33 5.97 1.34
C LEU A 98 0.23 6.32 2.72
N ALA A 99 -0.63 6.67 3.68
CA ALA A 99 -0.19 6.92 5.05
C ALA A 99 0.48 5.68 5.66
N LEU A 100 -0.09 4.48 5.42
CA LEU A 100 0.52 3.22 5.88
C LEU A 100 1.86 2.94 5.18
N CYS A 101 1.98 3.18 3.88
CA CYS A 101 3.26 3.05 3.19
C CYS A 101 4.31 4.01 3.76
N ILE A 102 3.93 5.27 4.04
CA ILE A 102 4.82 6.26 4.65
C ILE A 102 5.25 5.81 6.04
N LEU A 103 4.31 5.34 6.87
CA LEU A 103 4.61 4.83 8.21
C LEU A 103 5.50 3.57 8.17
N ALA A 104 5.24 2.67 7.22
CA ALA A 104 6.00 1.44 7.04
C ALA A 104 7.48 1.72 6.69
N VAL A 105 7.73 2.75 5.88
CA VAL A 105 9.09 3.14 5.45
C VAL A 105 9.76 4.11 6.43
N GLY A 106 8.97 4.95 7.11
CA GLY A 106 9.46 6.00 8.01
C GLY A 106 9.73 5.54 9.44
N TRP A 107 9.53 4.26 9.76
CA TRP A 107 9.79 3.75 11.11
C TRP A 107 11.31 3.70 11.37
N PRO A 108 11.80 4.28 12.48
CA PRO A 108 13.22 4.31 12.79
C PRO A 108 13.77 2.90 13.07
N GLU A 109 15.02 2.67 12.70
CA GLU A 109 15.69 1.38 12.86
C GLU A 109 15.62 0.91 14.33
N PRO A 110 15.14 -0.31 14.63
CA PRO A 110 15.37 -0.89 15.94
C PRO A 110 16.89 -1.10 16.11
N PRO A 111 17.48 -0.72 17.26
CA PRO A 111 18.92 -0.86 17.47
C PRO A 111 19.32 -2.33 17.27
N SER A 112 20.31 -2.57 16.41
CA SER A 112 20.75 -3.94 16.14
C SER A 112 21.33 -4.56 17.40
N GLU A 113 20.94 -5.81 17.70
CA GLU A 113 21.54 -6.58 18.80
C GLU A 113 23.02 -6.89 18.52
N TYR A 114 23.43 -6.82 17.25
CA TYR A 114 24.80 -6.93 16.78
C TYR A 114 25.20 -5.63 16.08
N PRO A 115 25.74 -4.63 16.80
CA PRO A 115 26.21 -3.40 16.19
C PRO A 115 27.35 -3.73 15.22
N SER A 116 27.23 -3.23 13.99
CA SER A 116 28.30 -3.35 13.02
C SER A 116 29.57 -2.66 13.58
N PRO A 117 30.74 -3.27 13.42
CA PRO A 117 31.97 -2.68 13.89
C PRO A 117 32.17 -1.28 13.30
N PRO A 118 32.81 -0.35 14.02
CA PRO A 118 32.92 1.04 13.61
C PRO A 118 33.62 1.26 12.27
N TRP A 119 34.38 0.28 11.78
CA TRP A 119 35.04 0.32 10.47
C TRP A 119 34.13 -0.09 9.29
N ASN A 120 32.89 -0.52 9.55
CA ASN A 120 31.94 -0.98 8.53
C ASN A 120 30.67 -0.11 8.45
N ARG A 121 30.72 1.10 9.04
CA ARG A 121 29.69 2.13 8.89
C ARG A 121 30.09 2.99 7.68
N ALA A 122 29.76 2.52 6.49
CA ALA A 122 29.94 3.29 5.25
C ALA A 122 28.68 4.09 4.97
#